data_AF-A0A6B1E6N1-F1
#
_entry.id   AF-A0A6B1E6N1-F1
#
_cell.length_a   1.000
_cell.length_b   1.000
_cell.length_c   1.000
_cell.angle_alpha   90.00
_cell.angle_beta   90.00
_cell.angle_gamma   90.00
#
_symmetry.space_group_name_H-M   'P 1'
#
loop_
_entity.id
_entity.type
_entity.pdbx_description
1 polymer ?
#
loop_
_entity_poly.entity_id
_entity_poly.type
_entity_poly.pdbx_seq_one_letter_code
_entity_poly.pdbx_strand_id
1 'polypeptide(L)'
;MSYEHILVDRPADGVGCIALNRPQALNALNSPLLDEVKRALYDFDTDPTIGAIILTGGDKVFAAGADIKEMDGKTQIDMLMGDSL
;
A
#
# COMPACT_ATOMS: atom_id res chain seq x y z
N MET A 1 -9.94 -11.86 -5.06
CA MET A 1 -9.68 -10.58 -5.73
C MET A 1 -8.20 -10.52 -6.03
N SER A 2 -7.78 -10.23 -7.27
CA SER A 2 -6.36 -10.04 -7.59
C SER A 2 -5.99 -8.57 -7.37
N TYR A 3 -4.90 -8.33 -6.64
CA TYR A 3 -4.25 -7.03 -6.54
C TYR A 3 -3.15 -6.93 -7.60
N GLU A 4 -2.88 -5.74 -8.10
CA GLU A 4 -1.85 -5.47 -9.10
C GLU A 4 -0.57 -4.93 -8.46
N HIS A 5 -0.68 -4.16 -7.38
CA HIS A 5 0.42 -3.40 -6.77
C HIS A 5 0.76 -3.85 -5.35
N ILE A 6 0.01 -4.79 -4.78
CA ILE A 6 0.31 -5.45 -3.50
C ILE A 6 0.19 -6.97 -3.59
N LEU A 7 0.83 -7.64 -2.65
CA LEU A 7 0.64 -9.06 -2.34
C LEU A 7 0.01 -9.17 -0.96
N VAL A 8 -0.88 -10.14 -0.78
CA VAL A 8 -1.56 -10.40 0.49
C VAL A 8 -1.34 -11.84 0.91
N ASP A 9 -0.96 -12.04 2.17
CA ASP A 9 -0.66 -13.36 2.75
C ASP A 9 -1.10 -13.45 4.23
N ARG A 10 -1.08 -14.65 4.80
CA ARG A 10 -1.33 -14.94 6.22
C ARG A 10 -0.16 -15.76 6.79
N PRO A 11 0.93 -15.11 7.24
CA PRO A 11 2.16 -15.82 7.62
C PRO A 11 2.05 -16.61 8.93
N ALA A 12 1.03 -16.33 9.75
CA ALA A 12 0.74 -17.02 10.99
C ALA A 12 -0.75 -16.91 11.33
N ASP A 13 -1.24 -17.75 12.25
CA ASP A 13 -2.60 -17.66 12.75
C ASP A 13 -2.90 -16.27 13.32
N GLY A 14 -3.97 -15.66 12.83
CA GLY A 14 -4.40 -14.32 13.21
C GLY A 14 -3.50 -13.16 12.75
N VAL A 15 -2.56 -13.41 11.85
CA VAL A 15 -1.71 -12.35 11.28
C VAL A 15 -1.98 -12.21 9.78
N GLY A 16 -2.43 -11.03 9.37
CA GLY A 16 -2.50 -10.63 7.96
C GLY A 16 -1.21 -9.94 7.53
N CYS A 17 -0.78 -10.13 6.29
CA CYS A 17 0.40 -9.47 5.72
C CYS A 17 0.05 -8.83 4.38
N ILE A 18 0.45 -7.57 4.21
CA ILE A 18 0.37 -6.80 2.97
C ILE A 18 1.80 -6.41 2.59
N ALA A 19 2.26 -6.86 1.43
CA ALA A 19 3.55 -6.48 0.88
C ALA A 19 3.39 -5.61 -0.36
N LEU A 20 4.03 -4.43 -0.38
CA LEU A 20 4.06 -3.56 -1.55
C LEU A 20 4.82 -4.25 -2.70
N ASN A 21 4.23 -4.26 -3.88
CA ASN A 21 4.69 -5.02 -5.05
C ASN A 21 4.76 -4.16 -6.32
N ARG A 22 5.57 -3.09 -6.25
CA ARG A 22 6.00 -2.30 -7.42
C ARG A 22 7.53 -2.27 -7.50
N PRO A 23 8.21 -3.42 -7.64
CA PRO A 23 9.67 -3.50 -7.60
C PRO A 23 10.36 -2.61 -8.65
N GLN A 24 9.75 -2.46 -9.83
CA GLN A 24 10.21 -1.58 -10.91
C GLN A 24 10.23 -0.09 -10.55
N ALA A 25 9.45 0.31 -9.55
CA ALA A 25 9.35 1.68 -9.05
C ALA A 25 9.88 1.79 -7.61
N LEU A 26 10.64 0.80 -7.12
CA LEU A 26 11.12 0.74 -5.73
C LEU A 26 10.00 0.96 -4.71
N ASN A 27 8.81 0.43 -5.00
CA ASN A 27 7.60 0.60 -4.18
C ASN A 27 7.23 2.08 -3.94
N ALA A 28 7.51 2.97 -4.90
CA ALA A 28 6.99 4.33 -4.84
C ALA A 28 5.46 4.31 -4.70
N LEU A 29 4.92 5.19 -3.86
CA LEU A 29 3.49 5.25 -3.55
C LEU A 29 2.77 6.03 -4.65
N ASN A 30 1.72 5.42 -5.21
CA ASN A 30 0.82 6.02 -6.17
C ASN A 30 -0.64 5.77 -5.75
N SER A 31 -1.61 6.51 -6.29
CA SER A 31 -3.02 6.37 -5.91
C SER A 31 -3.55 4.93 -6.03
N PRO A 32 -3.31 4.20 -7.15
CA PRO A 32 -3.76 2.81 -7.27
C PRO A 32 -3.21 1.88 -6.17
N LEU A 33 -1.92 1.98 -5.83
CA LEU A 33 -1.33 1.19 -4.74
C LEU A 33 -1.97 1.53 -3.40
N LEU A 34 -2.17 2.81 -3.11
CA LEU A 34 -2.76 3.25 -1.85
C LEU A 34 -4.21 2.75 -1.71
N ASP A 35 -4.98 2.77 -2.79
CA ASP A 35 -6.36 2.25 -2.78
C ASP A 35 -6.40 0.74 -2.59
N GLU A 36 -5.45 0.00 -3.18
CA GLU A 36 -5.31 -1.43 -2.92
C GLU A 36 -4.94 -1.73 -1.46
N VAL A 37 -3.99 -0.98 -0.89
CA VAL A 37 -3.60 -1.09 0.53
C VAL A 37 -4.79 -0.79 1.45
N LYS A 38 -5.52 0.30 1.23
CA LYS A 38 -6.72 0.64 2.02
C LYS A 38 -7.74 -0.50 2.01
N ARG A 39 -8.00 -1.07 0.83
CA ARG A 39 -8.94 -2.20 0.69
C ARG A 39 -8.46 -3.43 1.44
N ALA A 40 -7.19 -3.82 1.28
CA ALA A 40 -6.64 -4.98 2.00
C ALA A 40 -6.61 -4.78 3.52
N LEU A 41 -6.33 -3.57 3.99
CA LEU A 41 -6.43 -3.21 5.41
C LEU A 41 -7.87 -3.36 5.92
N TYR A 42 -8.86 -2.86 5.18
CA TYR A 42 -10.28 -2.99 5.54
C TYR A 42 -10.73 -4.45 5.56
N ASP A 43 -10.32 -5.25 4.57
CA ASP A 43 -10.63 -6.67 4.50
C ASP A 43 -10.05 -7.44 5.71
N PHE A 44 -8.85 -7.07 6.17
CA PHE A 44 -8.27 -7.66 7.38
C PHE A 44 -8.88 -7.14 8.68
N ASP A 45 -9.20 -5.84 8.77
CA ASP A 45 -9.82 -5.23 9.95
C ASP A 45 -11.23 -5.79 10.22
N THR A 46 -11.96 -6.16 9.16
CA THR A 46 -13.29 -6.77 9.26
C THR A 46 -13.28 -8.28 9.50
N ASP A 47 -12.13 -8.95 9.42
CA ASP A 47 -11.97 -10.37 9.70
C ASP A 47 -11.71 -10.58 11.21
N PRO A 48 -12.66 -11.14 11.98
CA PRO A 48 -12.52 -11.32 13.43
C PRO A 48 -11.44 -12.34 13.81
N THR A 49 -10.90 -13.09 12.84
CA THR A 49 -9.78 -14.01 13.08
C THR A 49 -8.43 -13.30 13.08
N ILE A 50 -8.34 -12.07 12.54
CA ILE A 50 -7.11 -11.29 12.48
C ILE A 50 -6.95 -10.46 13.75
N GLY A 51 -5.80 -10.59 14.41
CA GLY A 51 -5.40 -9.80 15.57
C GLY A 51 -4.22 -8.86 15.31
N ALA A 52 -3.52 -9.02 14.19
CA ALA A 52 -2.42 -8.16 13.78
C ALA A 52 -2.29 -8.08 12.26
N ILE A 53 -1.85 -6.92 11.76
CA ILE A 53 -1.57 -6.71 10.33
C ILE A 53 -0.13 -6.21 10.16
N ILE A 54 0.62 -6.88 9.28
CA ILE A 54 1.94 -6.46 8.83
C ILE A 54 1.78 -5.71 7.51
N LEU A 55 2.29 -4.48 7.45
CA LEU A 55 2.51 -3.78 6.19
C LEU A 55 4.02 -3.71 5.95
N THR A 56 4.48 -4.24 4.82
CA THR A 56 5.91 -4.31 4.47
C THR A 56 6.13 -3.99 2.99
N GLY A 57 7.38 -3.82 2.58
CA GLY A 57 7.78 -3.81 1.17
C GLY A 57 8.33 -5.16 0.72
N GLY A 58 9.08 -5.14 -0.37
CA GLY A 58 9.82 -6.31 -0.86
C GLY A 58 11.20 -6.43 -0.22
N ASP A 59 11.99 -7.40 -0.70
CA ASP A 59 13.28 -7.79 -0.12
C ASP A 59 14.31 -6.66 0.08
N LYS A 60 14.23 -5.59 -0.72
CA LYS A 60 15.23 -4.52 -0.75
C LYS A 60 14.79 -3.22 -0.10
N VAL A 61 13.52 -2.86 -0.25
CA VAL A 61 13.00 -1.55 0.17
C VAL A 61 11.56 -1.68 0.62
N PHE A 62 11.19 -0.89 1.64
CA PHE A 62 9.80 -0.68 2.01
C PHE A 62 9.08 0.09 0.89
N ALA A 63 9.39 1.39 0.75
CA ALA A 63 8.91 2.30 -0.29
C ALA A 63 9.93 3.43 -0.49
N ALA A 64 10.26 3.77 -1.74
CA ALA A 64 11.22 4.85 -2.06
C ALA A 64 10.64 6.28 -1.97
N GLY A 65 9.39 6.44 -1.50
CA GLY A 65 8.70 7.73 -1.41
C GLY A 65 7.47 7.80 -2.32
N ALA A 66 7.09 9.01 -2.77
CA ALA A 66 5.98 9.21 -3.70
C ALA A 66 6.40 8.97 -5.16
N ASP A 67 5.46 8.53 -5.99
CA ASP A 67 5.69 8.34 -7.43
C ASP A 67 5.84 9.69 -8.12
N ILE A 68 7.05 9.99 -8.62
CA ILE A 68 7.38 11.26 -9.27
C ILE A 68 6.43 11.57 -10.44
N LYS A 69 5.88 10.54 -11.12
CA LYS A 69 4.91 10.75 -12.20
C LYS A 69 3.57 11.31 -11.71
N GLU A 70 3.17 11.02 -10.47
CA GLU A 70 1.97 11.60 -9.87
C GLU A 70 2.20 13.03 -9.36
N MET A 71 3.47 13.43 -9.23
CA MET A 71 3.88 14.76 -8.82
C MET A 71 4.02 15.72 -10.02
N ASP A 72 4.06 15.20 -11.26
CA ASP A 72 4.17 16.00 -12.47
C ASP A 72 2.94 16.91 -12.65
N GLY A 73 3.16 18.21 -12.79
CA GLY A 73 2.11 19.22 -12.93
C GLY A 73 1.33 19.57 -11.65
N LYS A 74 1.62 18.96 -10.49
CA LYS A 74 0.97 19.31 -9.22
C LYS A 74 1.84 20.25 -8.39
N THR A 75 1.23 21.30 -7.83
CA THR A 75 1.90 22.13 -6.83
C THR A 75 1.96 21.40 -5.49
N GLN A 76 2.82 21.86 -4.58
CA GLN A 76 2.91 21.31 -3.23
C GLN A 76 1.58 21.47 -2.45
N ILE A 77 0.79 22.49 -2.77
CA ILE A 77 -0.54 22.71 -2.20
C ILE A 77 -1.54 21.67 -2.75
N ASP A 78 -1.49 21.37 -4.05
CA ASP A 78 -2.37 20.37 -4.67
C ASP A 78 -2.13 18.97 -4.08
N MET A 79 -0.87 18.63 -3.78
CA MET A 79 -0.54 17.36 -3.12
C MET A 79 -1.10 17.28 -1.69
N LEU A 80 -0.96 18.34 -0.90
CA LEU A 80 -1.46 18.37 0.48
C LEU A 80 -2.99 18.33 0.56
N MET A 81 -3.68 19.02 -0.36
CA MET A 81 -5.15 19.02 -0.39
C MET A 81 -5.73 17.73 -0.98
N GLY A 82 -5.01 17.04 -1.87
CA GLY A 82 -5.47 15.78 -2.49
C GLY A 82 -5.54 14.58 -1.54
N ASP A 83 -4.68 14.53 -0.52
CA ASP A 83 -4.64 13.45 0.49
C ASP A 83 -5.62 13.67 1.66
N SER A 84 -6.28 14.82 1.72
CA SER A 84 -7.16 15.21 2.83
C SER A 84 -8.64 14.88 2.54
N LEU A 85 -8.98 13.61 2.30
CA LEU A 85 -10.38 13.11 2.32
C LEU A 85 -10.48 11.68 2.83
#